data_AF-A0A1F9Q7E9-F1
#
_entry.id   AF-A0A1F9Q7E9-F1
#
_cell.length_a   1.000
_cell.length_b   1.000
_cell.length_c   1.000
_cell.angle_alpha   90.00
_cell.angle_beta   90.00
_cell.angle_gamma   90.00
#
_symmetry.space_group_name_H-M   'P 1'
#
loop_
_entity.id
_entity.type
_entity.pdbx_description
1 polymer ?
#
loop_
_entity_poly.entity_id
_entity_poly.type
_entity_poly.pdbx_seq_one_letter_code
_entity_poly.pdbx_strand_id
1 'polypeptide(L)'
;MNKLLTLAAAIILAAAVSAQASQKIITFDSAYKSAIEKGIANIGGKVTRKFALVDAVVAVFPDDTKDASIYSLPGVTNVDEDRYIRWISAPASMNSVPLPTLAGALDMIRTGEGWAAPAFGEIRAEVDPSEKEIPWGVRRVNAAGAWDLTAGRGVKVAVVDTGVDYNHPDLAPNYKGGYNAVTPGASPLDDQGHGTHVSGTIAAVKDNNGVVGVAPAVDLYGVKVLDKNGSGQYSWIVAGIEWAIQNGMHVINMSLGGGSGTEAMKQVMTKAHEAGVTVVCAAGNDSGPVNYPAKYPEAIAVSASDSSDRIASFSSRGAEIAIIAPGVSVYSTKKGGGYTSMSGTSMACPHAAGLAALAVGAGAEGPDAVRAALKAAAVPLPNLKPTDQGAGLVNAGKIKENALWYYEIK
;
A
#
# COMPACT_ATOMS: atom_id res chain seq x y z
N MET A 1 43.70 54.67 10.75
CA MET A 1 43.19 54.33 9.40
C MET A 1 43.96 53.12 8.91
N ASN A 2 43.36 52.03 8.49
CA ASN A 2 42.00 51.52 8.59
C ASN A 2 42.17 50.07 8.10
N LYS A 3 41.77 49.08 8.89
CA LYS A 3 40.41 48.51 8.78
C LYS A 3 40.08 48.23 7.32
N LEU A 4 40.33 47.00 6.85
CA LEU A 4 39.39 46.32 5.95
C LEU A 4 39.71 44.86 5.58
N LEU A 5 40.67 44.18 6.21
CA LEU A 5 40.94 42.75 5.90
C LEU A 5 40.90 41.81 7.10
N THR A 6 40.45 42.30 8.25
CA THR A 6 40.18 41.51 9.47
C THR A 6 38.72 41.08 9.61
N LEU A 7 37.99 40.94 8.49
CA LEU A 7 36.57 40.55 8.53
C LEU A 7 36.08 39.87 7.22
N ALA A 8 36.80 38.88 6.69
CA ALA A 8 36.26 38.05 5.60
C ALA A 8 36.85 36.64 5.48
N ALA A 9 37.73 36.21 6.40
CA ALA A 9 38.30 34.86 6.42
C ALA A 9 37.87 34.04 7.66
N ALA A 10 36.93 34.57 8.45
CA ALA A 10 36.27 33.87 9.55
C ALA A 10 34.83 33.43 9.17
N ILE A 11 34.54 33.35 7.87
CA ILE A 11 33.48 32.48 7.34
C ILE A 11 34.18 31.21 6.86
N ILE A 12 34.94 30.60 7.77
CA ILE A 12 35.14 29.16 7.71
C ILE A 12 33.75 28.61 7.93
N LEU A 13 33.12 28.24 6.82
CA LEU A 13 32.19 27.14 6.63
C LEU A 13 31.61 26.51 7.92
N ALA A 14 31.02 27.32 8.80
CA ALA A 14 29.89 26.94 9.61
C ALA A 14 28.71 26.92 8.64
N ALA A 15 28.79 26.06 7.63
CA ALA A 15 27.59 25.43 7.12
C ALA A 15 27.04 24.74 8.35
N ALA A 16 26.06 25.38 8.97
CA ALA A 16 25.15 24.73 9.88
C ALA A 16 24.59 23.54 9.09
N VAL A 17 25.25 22.39 9.21
CA VAL A 17 24.59 21.11 9.17
C VAL A 17 23.65 21.20 10.35
N SER A 18 22.47 21.78 10.14
CA SER A 18 21.36 21.57 11.04
C SER A 18 21.17 20.06 11.01
N ALA A 19 21.67 19.37 12.04
CA ALA A 19 21.42 17.95 12.22
C ALA A 19 19.90 17.79 12.16
N GLN A 20 19.41 17.25 11.05
CA GLN A 20 17.98 17.09 10.86
C GLN A 20 17.58 15.96 11.79
N ALA A 21 16.69 16.26 12.74
CA ALA A 21 16.26 15.29 13.72
C ALA A 21 15.84 13.98 13.03
N SER A 22 16.52 12.87 13.36
CA SER A 22 16.28 11.58 12.72
C SER A 22 15.17 10.83 13.45
N GLN A 23 14.19 10.34 12.70
CA GLN A 23 13.05 9.58 13.22
C GLN A 23 13.28 8.09 12.96
N LYS A 24 13.27 7.30 14.03
CA LYS A 24 13.63 5.87 14.02
C LYS A 24 12.46 5.02 14.47
N ILE A 25 12.35 3.83 13.90
CA ILE A 25 11.52 2.73 14.43
C ILE A 25 12.46 1.79 15.19
N ILE A 26 12.22 1.64 16.48
CA ILE A 26 13.05 0.84 17.38
C ILE A 26 12.25 -0.39 17.79
N THR A 27 12.69 -1.56 17.36
CA THR A 27 12.12 -2.85 17.77
C THR A 27 12.91 -3.39 18.97
N PHE A 28 12.21 -3.99 19.92
CA PHE A 28 12.80 -4.50 21.16
C PHE A 28 12.15 -5.80 21.64
N ASP A 29 12.84 -6.51 22.51
CA ASP A 29 12.31 -7.68 23.23
C ASP A 29 11.20 -7.25 24.21
N SER A 30 10.09 -7.99 24.22
CA SER A 30 8.90 -7.71 25.05
C SER A 30 9.21 -7.52 26.53
N ALA A 31 10.25 -8.16 27.07
CA ALA A 31 10.69 -8.01 28.46
C ALA A 31 11.14 -6.57 28.80
N TYR A 32 11.51 -5.77 27.79
CA TYR A 32 11.99 -4.40 27.93
C TYR A 32 10.93 -3.33 27.64
N LYS A 33 9.69 -3.71 27.35
CA LYS A 33 8.59 -2.77 27.01
C LYS A 33 8.39 -1.65 28.03
N SER A 34 8.57 -1.93 29.31
CA SER A 34 8.45 -0.93 30.39
C SER A 34 9.69 -0.07 30.61
N ALA A 35 10.85 -0.50 30.09
CA ALA A 35 12.15 0.16 30.29
C ALA A 35 12.63 0.94 29.06
N ILE A 36 12.23 0.53 27.85
CA ILE A 36 12.77 1.06 26.59
C ILE A 36 12.56 2.56 26.43
N GLU A 37 11.39 3.08 26.83
CA GLU A 37 11.09 4.51 26.73
C GLU A 37 12.01 5.35 27.61
N LYS A 38 12.29 4.86 28.83
CA LYS A 38 13.23 5.51 29.74
C LYS A 38 14.65 5.43 29.19
N GLY A 39 15.03 4.31 28.59
CA GLY A 39 16.31 4.15 27.88
C GLY A 39 16.48 5.19 26.77
N ILE A 40 15.48 5.32 25.90
CA ILE A 40 15.45 6.31 24.80
C ILE A 40 15.55 7.74 25.35
N ALA A 41 14.79 8.06 26.41
CA ALA A 41 14.83 9.38 27.04
C ALA A 41 16.21 9.69 27.64
N ASN A 42 16.88 8.71 28.26
CA ASN A 42 18.20 8.89 28.88
C ASN A 42 19.30 9.22 27.86
N ILE A 43 19.19 8.70 26.63
CA ILE A 43 20.11 9.08 25.54
C ILE A 43 19.65 10.37 24.85
N GLY A 44 18.52 10.96 25.22
CA GLY A 44 18.00 12.23 24.71
C GLY A 44 17.08 12.10 23.50
N GLY A 45 16.54 10.90 23.24
CA GLY A 45 15.47 10.69 22.28
C GLY A 45 14.09 10.97 22.88
N LYS A 46 13.10 11.22 22.01
CA LYS A 46 11.70 11.41 22.40
C LYS A 46 10.82 10.42 21.64
N VAL A 47 10.14 9.54 22.38
CA VAL A 47 9.14 8.64 21.79
C VAL A 47 7.94 9.46 21.28
N THR A 48 7.59 9.25 20.01
CA THR A 48 6.50 9.94 19.32
C THR A 48 5.33 9.01 18.98
N ARG A 49 5.56 7.69 18.95
CA ARG A 49 4.52 6.67 18.76
C ARG A 49 4.89 5.38 19.47
N LYS A 50 3.88 4.69 19.99
CA LYS A 50 3.98 3.33 20.51
C LYS A 50 3.07 2.43 19.69
N PHE A 51 3.54 1.23 19.38
CA PHE A 51 2.72 0.21 18.75
C PHE A 51 2.12 -0.70 19.82
N ALA A 52 0.90 -1.16 19.59
CA ALA A 52 0.14 -1.93 20.57
C ALA A 52 0.38 -3.44 20.45
N LEU A 53 0.48 -3.92 19.21
CA LEU A 53 0.63 -5.32 18.78
C LEU A 53 2.08 -5.66 18.44
N VAL A 54 2.87 -4.66 18.06
CA VAL A 54 4.30 -4.81 17.74
C VAL A 54 5.13 -4.27 18.90
N ASP A 55 6.18 -4.99 19.31
CA ASP A 55 7.12 -4.50 20.33
C ASP A 55 8.13 -3.54 19.69
N ALA A 56 7.58 -2.41 19.25
CA ALA A 56 8.32 -1.32 18.66
C ALA A 56 7.79 0.05 19.12
N VAL A 57 8.66 1.05 19.05
CA VAL A 57 8.32 2.46 19.27
C VAL A 57 8.95 3.31 18.16
N VAL A 58 8.35 4.47 17.91
CA VAL A 58 8.95 5.50 17.07
C VAL A 58 9.54 6.56 17.98
N ALA A 59 10.78 6.96 17.73
CA ALA A 59 11.44 8.03 18.47
C ALA A 59 12.16 9.00 17.54
N VAL A 60 12.24 10.26 17.97
CA VAL A 60 12.98 11.32 17.29
C VAL A 60 14.18 11.70 18.13
N PHE A 61 15.34 11.88 17.49
CA PHE A 61 16.59 12.27 18.14
C PHE A 61 17.06 13.65 17.66
N PRO A 62 17.66 14.48 18.53
CA PRO A 62 18.04 15.85 18.20
C PRO A 62 19.26 15.99 17.28
N ASP A 63 20.09 14.95 17.18
CA ASP A 63 21.32 14.92 16.39
C ASP A 63 21.66 13.50 15.89
N ASP A 64 22.22 13.39 14.68
CA ASP A 64 22.60 12.11 14.04
C ASP A 64 23.71 11.36 14.81
N THR A 65 24.42 12.06 15.70
CA THR A 65 25.50 11.53 16.54
C THR A 65 25.02 10.59 17.67
N LYS A 66 23.71 10.42 17.86
CA LYS A 66 23.14 9.55 18.90
C LYS A 66 22.60 8.21 18.41
N ASP A 67 22.66 7.95 17.11
CA ASP A 67 22.12 6.75 16.49
C ASP A 67 22.82 5.46 16.97
N ALA A 68 24.14 5.51 17.19
CA ALA A 68 24.91 4.36 17.68
C ALA A 68 24.56 3.95 19.13
N SER A 69 24.13 4.90 19.96
CA SER A 69 23.78 4.63 21.37
C SER A 69 22.44 3.92 21.53
N ILE A 70 21.59 3.94 20.51
CA ILE A 70 20.32 3.20 20.52
C ILE A 70 20.61 1.69 20.54
N TYR A 71 21.60 1.25 19.76
CA TYR A 71 22.00 -0.15 19.68
C TYR A 71 22.60 -0.69 20.98
N SER A 72 23.01 0.18 21.92
CA SER A 72 23.50 -0.24 23.24
C SER A 72 22.40 -0.28 24.31
N LEU A 73 21.17 0.15 24.00
CA LEU A 73 20.06 0.03 24.92
C LEU A 73 19.68 -1.45 25.12
N PRO A 74 19.58 -1.93 26.37
CA PRO A 74 19.15 -3.29 26.65
C PRO A 74 17.80 -3.60 26.01
N GLY A 75 17.73 -4.76 25.34
CA GLY A 75 16.51 -5.25 24.69
C GLY A 75 16.27 -4.73 23.28
N VAL A 76 17.03 -3.75 22.76
CA VAL A 76 16.90 -3.34 21.36
C VAL A 76 17.35 -4.47 20.44
N THR A 77 16.48 -4.86 19.51
CA THR A 77 16.73 -5.94 18.53
C THR A 77 16.94 -5.41 17.12
N ASN A 78 16.30 -4.29 16.77
CA ASN A 78 16.52 -3.61 15.50
C ASN A 78 16.25 -2.10 15.59
N VAL A 79 16.89 -1.33 14.71
CA VAL A 79 16.63 0.11 14.54
C VAL A 79 16.53 0.40 13.04
N ASP A 80 15.35 0.78 12.59
CA ASP A 80 15.06 1.14 11.20
C ASP A 80 14.84 2.66 11.07
N GLU A 81 15.15 3.21 9.90
CA GLU A 81 14.78 4.58 9.55
C GLU A 81 13.28 4.68 9.28
N ASP A 82 12.58 5.61 9.93
CA ASP A 82 11.17 5.89 9.62
C ASP A 82 11.04 6.86 8.44
N ARG A 83 11.52 6.42 7.27
CA ARG A 83 11.62 7.27 6.08
C ARG A 83 10.24 7.69 5.59
N TYR A 84 10.12 8.97 5.26
CA TYR A 84 9.00 9.50 4.50
C TYR A 84 9.25 9.24 3.01
N ILE A 85 8.43 8.38 2.39
CA ILE A 85 8.58 7.99 0.98
C ILE A 85 7.27 8.18 0.21
N ARG A 86 7.39 8.35 -1.11
CA ARG A 86 6.22 8.44 -2.01
C ARG A 86 5.75 7.05 -2.42
N TRP A 87 4.70 6.53 -1.80
CA TRP A 87 4.31 5.12 -1.91
C TRP A 87 3.52 4.76 -3.18
N ILE A 88 2.81 5.71 -3.78
CA ILE A 88 1.96 5.46 -4.97
C ILE A 88 2.70 5.67 -6.31
N SER A 89 3.98 6.06 -6.27
CA SER A 89 4.81 6.19 -7.49
C SER A 89 6.30 5.94 -7.25
N ALA A 90 6.69 5.36 -6.11
CA ALA A 90 8.10 5.05 -5.86
C ALA A 90 8.56 4.00 -6.88
N PRO A 91 9.60 4.28 -7.69
CA PRO A 91 10.36 3.19 -8.28
C PRO A 91 11.03 2.39 -7.15
N ALA A 92 11.02 1.06 -7.24
CA ALA A 92 11.91 0.21 -6.47
C ALA A 92 13.33 0.75 -6.60
N SER A 93 13.98 0.94 -5.45
CA SER A 93 15.34 1.47 -5.27
C SER A 93 15.42 2.97 -4.95
N MET A 94 15.44 3.28 -3.66
CA MET A 94 16.38 4.27 -3.15
C MET A 94 17.56 3.54 -2.48
N ASN A 95 18.36 2.86 -3.31
CA ASN A 95 19.80 2.77 -3.13
C ASN A 95 20.44 2.97 -4.51
N SER A 96 21.14 4.09 -4.68
CA SER A 96 21.90 4.51 -5.88
C SER A 96 21.11 4.59 -7.19
N VAL A 97 20.57 5.77 -7.50
CA VAL A 97 20.68 6.26 -8.88
C VAL A 97 22.18 6.56 -9.07
N PRO A 98 22.89 5.95 -10.02
CA PRO A 98 24.25 6.40 -10.31
C PRO A 98 24.13 7.86 -10.73
N LEU A 99 24.85 8.76 -10.05
CA LEU A 99 25.05 10.09 -10.59
C LEU A 99 25.52 9.94 -12.04
N PRO A 100 25.05 10.79 -12.97
CA PRO A 100 25.62 10.79 -14.31
C PRO A 100 27.14 10.89 -14.17
N THR A 101 27.87 10.14 -14.99
CA THR A 101 29.31 10.32 -15.09
C THR A 101 29.60 11.79 -15.37
N LEU A 102 30.80 12.29 -15.04
CA LEU A 102 31.15 13.70 -15.30
C LEU A 102 30.87 14.12 -16.76
N ALA A 103 30.97 13.16 -17.69
CA ALA A 103 30.58 13.32 -19.09
C ALA A 103 29.06 13.51 -19.29
N GLY A 104 28.21 12.74 -18.59
CA GLY A 104 26.76 12.91 -18.63
C GLY A 104 26.28 14.21 -17.98
N ALA A 105 26.92 14.65 -16.89
CA ALA A 105 26.62 15.94 -16.27
C ALA A 105 26.99 17.13 -17.17
N LEU A 106 28.12 17.03 -17.88
CA LEU A 106 28.57 18.04 -18.85
C LEU A 106 27.68 18.08 -20.09
N ASP A 107 27.16 16.93 -20.56
CA ASP A 107 26.26 16.89 -21.71
C ASP A 107 24.89 17.51 -21.38
N MET A 108 24.35 17.27 -20.18
CA MET A 108 23.10 17.89 -19.71
C MET A 108 23.21 19.42 -19.57
N ILE A 109 24.37 19.93 -19.13
CA ILE A 109 24.63 21.38 -19.09
C ILE A 109 24.77 21.95 -20.52
N ARG A 110 25.32 21.16 -21.45
CA ARG A 110 25.57 21.56 -22.83
C ARG A 110 24.30 21.57 -23.70
N THR A 111 23.38 20.64 -23.47
CA THR A 111 22.15 20.51 -24.25
C THR A 111 20.96 21.26 -23.65
N GLY A 112 21.02 21.61 -22.35
CA GLY A 112 19.94 22.30 -21.65
C GLY A 112 18.70 21.43 -21.39
N GLU A 113 18.75 20.13 -21.70
CA GLU A 113 17.67 19.19 -21.46
C GLU A 113 17.78 18.64 -20.03
N GLY A 114 16.87 19.06 -19.16
CA GLY A 114 16.72 18.52 -17.81
C GLY A 114 16.24 17.06 -17.84
N TRP A 115 16.56 16.32 -16.78
CA TRP A 115 15.99 15.00 -16.54
C TRP A 115 14.46 15.08 -16.41
N ALA A 116 13.73 14.43 -17.32
CA ALA A 116 12.29 14.27 -17.26
C ALA A 116 11.93 12.90 -16.66
N ALA A 117 11.19 12.90 -15.56
CA ALA A 117 10.49 11.69 -15.13
C ALA A 117 9.56 11.22 -16.27
N PRO A 118 9.39 9.91 -16.50
CA PRO A 118 8.46 9.43 -17.52
C PRO A 118 7.07 10.03 -17.24
N ALA A 119 6.55 10.75 -18.23
CA ALA A 119 5.19 11.25 -18.19
C ALA A 119 4.24 10.05 -18.02
N PHE A 120 3.42 10.08 -16.98
CA PHE A 120 2.23 9.26 -16.93
C PHE A 120 1.42 9.60 -18.19
N GLY A 121 1.21 8.60 -19.05
CA GLY A 121 0.48 8.79 -20.30
C GLY A 121 -0.82 9.54 -20.05
N GLU A 122 -1.06 10.57 -20.85
CA GLU A 122 -2.27 11.39 -20.81
C GLU A 122 -3.52 10.52 -20.78
N ILE A 123 -4.47 10.96 -19.96
CA ILE A 123 -5.80 10.39 -19.80
C ILE A 123 -6.48 10.34 -21.18
N ARG A 124 -6.60 9.16 -21.77
CA ARG A 124 -7.62 8.91 -22.79
C ARG A 124 -8.93 8.60 -22.06
N ALA A 125 -9.80 9.59 -22.01
CA ALA A 125 -11.21 9.36 -21.76
C ALA A 125 -11.79 8.75 -23.04
N GLU A 126 -12.11 7.47 -23.02
CA GLU A 126 -13.05 6.87 -23.96
C GLU A 126 -13.66 5.62 -23.31
N VAL A 127 -14.53 5.88 -22.33
CA VAL A 127 -15.65 4.98 -22.06
C VAL A 127 -16.87 5.88 -22.08
N ASP A 128 -17.75 5.62 -23.04
CA ASP A 128 -19.05 6.27 -23.16
C ASP A 128 -19.79 6.13 -21.81
N PRO A 129 -20.31 7.21 -21.19
CA PRO A 129 -21.15 7.12 -19.98
C PRO A 129 -22.39 6.23 -20.15
N SER A 130 -22.76 5.88 -21.38
CA SER A 130 -23.82 4.90 -21.70
C SER A 130 -23.37 3.43 -21.60
N GLU A 131 -22.06 3.16 -21.50
CA GLU A 131 -21.51 1.82 -21.24
C GLU A 131 -21.63 1.46 -19.76
N LYS A 132 -22.73 0.77 -19.43
CA LYS A 132 -22.94 -0.18 -18.31
C LYS A 132 -22.05 0.04 -17.09
N GLU A 133 -22.66 0.41 -15.96
CA GLU A 133 -22.20 0.46 -14.55
C GLU A 133 -20.95 -0.39 -14.18
N ILE A 134 -20.72 -1.54 -14.80
CA ILE A 134 -19.64 -2.48 -14.47
C ILE A 134 -18.35 -2.14 -15.26
N PRO A 135 -17.29 -1.61 -14.64
CA PRO A 135 -16.02 -1.34 -15.32
C PRO A 135 -15.42 -2.62 -15.93
N TRP A 136 -14.58 -2.47 -16.98
CA TRP A 136 -14.01 -3.61 -17.70
C TRP A 136 -13.27 -4.58 -16.76
N GLY A 137 -12.55 -4.07 -15.76
CA GLY A 137 -11.79 -4.89 -14.81
C GLY A 137 -12.71 -5.73 -13.92
N VAL A 138 -13.82 -5.15 -13.46
CA VAL A 138 -14.86 -5.83 -12.67
C VAL A 138 -15.55 -6.92 -13.51
N ARG A 139 -15.83 -6.64 -14.80
CA ARG A 139 -16.30 -7.66 -15.75
C ARG A 139 -15.26 -8.75 -15.97
N ARG A 140 -13.98 -8.38 -16.10
CA ARG A 140 -12.89 -9.29 -16.46
C ARG A 140 -12.59 -10.31 -15.37
N VAL A 141 -12.72 -9.92 -14.10
CA VAL A 141 -12.66 -10.85 -12.95
C VAL A 141 -13.98 -11.58 -12.72
N ASN A 142 -14.99 -11.39 -13.58
CA ASN A 142 -16.32 -11.99 -13.48
C ASN A 142 -16.98 -11.77 -12.10
N ALA A 143 -16.86 -10.56 -11.53
CA ALA A 143 -17.38 -10.26 -10.19
C ALA A 143 -18.87 -10.59 -10.05
N ALA A 144 -19.67 -10.25 -11.08
CA ALA A 144 -21.10 -10.53 -11.12
C ALA A 144 -21.45 -12.03 -10.99
N GLY A 145 -20.56 -12.93 -11.43
CA GLY A 145 -20.75 -14.36 -11.29
C GLY A 145 -20.72 -14.85 -9.84
N ALA A 146 -20.25 -14.04 -8.89
CA ALA A 146 -20.27 -14.36 -7.46
C ALA A 146 -21.45 -13.72 -6.71
N TRP A 147 -22.10 -12.68 -7.24
CA TRP A 147 -23.02 -11.84 -6.46
C TRP A 147 -24.30 -12.52 -6.01
N ASP A 148 -24.77 -13.55 -6.74
CA ASP A 148 -25.91 -14.38 -6.32
C ASP A 148 -25.56 -15.23 -5.10
N LEU A 149 -24.28 -15.60 -4.95
CA LEU A 149 -23.75 -16.27 -3.77
C LEU A 149 -23.44 -15.26 -2.66
N THR A 150 -22.64 -14.24 -2.97
CA THR A 150 -22.25 -13.19 -2.04
C THR A 150 -21.79 -11.93 -2.77
N ALA A 151 -22.20 -10.77 -2.27
CA ALA A 151 -21.67 -9.46 -2.70
C ALA A 151 -20.72 -8.84 -1.64
N GLY A 152 -20.31 -9.62 -0.63
CA GLY A 152 -19.43 -9.18 0.45
C GLY A 152 -20.13 -8.58 1.68
N ARG A 153 -21.46 -8.76 1.82
CA ARG A 153 -22.22 -8.23 2.96
C ARG A 153 -21.63 -8.70 4.31
N GLY A 154 -21.37 -7.76 5.20
CA GLY A 154 -20.78 -8.02 6.53
C GLY A 154 -19.26 -8.24 6.52
N VAL A 155 -18.63 -8.30 5.35
CA VAL A 155 -17.18 -8.37 5.22
C VAL A 155 -16.61 -6.96 5.34
N LYS A 156 -15.77 -6.76 6.35
CA LYS A 156 -15.04 -5.50 6.58
C LYS A 156 -13.76 -5.43 5.78
N VAL A 157 -13.61 -4.38 4.96
CA VAL A 157 -12.43 -4.13 4.12
C VAL A 157 -11.80 -2.78 4.47
N ALA A 158 -10.53 -2.78 4.88
CA ALA A 158 -9.76 -1.57 5.11
C ALA A 158 -8.92 -1.19 3.89
N VAL A 159 -9.07 0.06 3.43
CA VAL A 159 -8.24 0.67 2.39
C VAL A 159 -7.15 1.49 3.07
N VAL A 160 -5.96 0.90 3.19
CA VAL A 160 -4.77 1.52 3.79
C VAL A 160 -4.07 2.35 2.70
N ASP A 161 -4.41 3.63 2.62
CA ASP A 161 -4.09 4.50 1.48
C ASP A 161 -4.08 6.01 1.86
N THR A 162 -4.44 6.88 0.93
CA THR A 162 -4.57 8.36 1.05
C THR A 162 -5.88 8.81 1.71
N GLY A 163 -6.74 7.88 2.13
CA GLY A 163 -8.07 8.17 2.68
C GLY A 163 -9.18 7.81 1.69
N VAL A 164 -10.42 8.12 2.05
CA VAL A 164 -11.60 7.86 1.20
C VAL A 164 -12.47 9.10 1.15
N ASP A 165 -12.88 9.52 -0.05
CA ASP A 165 -13.97 10.48 -0.22
C ASP A 165 -15.31 9.79 0.08
N TYR A 166 -15.60 9.65 1.37
CA TYR A 166 -16.81 8.97 1.86
C TYR A 166 -18.09 9.77 1.61
N ASN A 167 -18.01 10.96 1.00
CA ASN A 167 -19.17 11.71 0.53
C ASN A 167 -19.53 11.38 -0.93
N HIS A 168 -18.71 10.61 -1.64
CA HIS A 168 -19.00 10.18 -3.00
C HIS A 168 -20.26 9.30 -3.01
N PRO A 169 -21.25 9.55 -3.89
CA PRO A 169 -22.53 8.83 -3.90
C PRO A 169 -22.35 7.31 -4.00
N ASP A 170 -21.41 6.83 -4.83
CA ASP A 170 -21.16 5.39 -4.95
C ASP A 170 -20.37 4.77 -3.79
N LEU A 171 -19.81 5.55 -2.86
CA LEU A 171 -19.04 5.04 -1.71
C LEU A 171 -19.75 5.22 -0.37
N ALA A 172 -20.50 6.31 -0.22
CA ALA A 172 -21.18 6.66 1.02
C ALA A 172 -22.07 5.53 1.59
N PRO A 173 -22.82 4.74 0.80
CA PRO A 173 -23.63 3.64 1.32
C PRO A 173 -22.82 2.54 2.03
N ASN A 174 -21.61 2.28 1.54
CA ASN A 174 -20.75 1.20 2.01
C ASN A 174 -19.73 1.68 3.07
N TYR A 175 -19.47 2.97 3.19
CA TYR A 175 -18.52 3.51 4.15
C TYR A 175 -19.00 3.34 5.61
N LYS A 176 -18.16 2.76 6.46
CA LYS A 176 -18.45 2.49 7.89
C LYS A 176 -17.50 3.17 8.88
N GLY A 177 -16.54 3.96 8.41
CA GLY A 177 -15.61 4.71 9.28
C GLY A 177 -14.15 4.54 8.86
N GLY A 178 -13.22 4.86 9.75
CA GLY A 178 -11.81 4.78 9.41
C GLY A 178 -10.86 5.37 10.44
N TYR A 179 -9.59 5.47 10.04
CA TYR A 179 -8.49 5.92 10.89
C TYR A 179 -7.52 6.80 10.09
N ASN A 180 -6.94 7.80 10.75
CA ASN A 180 -5.96 8.69 10.17
C ASN A 180 -4.64 8.61 10.97
N ALA A 181 -3.65 7.93 10.40
CA ALA A 181 -2.32 7.80 10.98
C ALA A 181 -1.44 9.04 10.75
N VAL A 182 -1.71 9.80 9.68
CA VAL A 182 -0.99 11.03 9.28
C VAL A 182 -1.26 12.15 10.27
N THR A 183 -2.52 12.30 10.67
CA THR A 183 -2.97 13.28 11.67
C THR A 183 -3.93 12.58 12.64
N PRO A 184 -3.41 12.01 13.74
CA PRO A 184 -4.24 11.29 14.71
C PRO A 184 -5.43 12.12 15.20
N GLY A 185 -6.62 11.51 15.20
CA GLY A 185 -7.88 12.16 15.60
C GLY A 185 -8.57 12.98 14.51
N ALA A 186 -7.91 13.24 13.37
CA ALA A 186 -8.55 13.86 12.22
C ALA A 186 -9.33 12.84 11.38
N SER A 187 -10.22 13.35 10.54
CA SER A 187 -10.96 12.54 9.57
C SER A 187 -9.99 11.85 8.58
N PRO A 188 -10.28 10.60 8.14
CA PRO A 188 -9.53 9.93 7.07
C PRO A 188 -10.04 10.33 5.68
N LEU A 189 -10.60 11.54 5.53
CA LEU A 189 -11.07 12.05 4.25
C LEU A 189 -9.90 12.12 3.26
N ASP A 190 -10.15 11.67 2.04
CA ASP A 190 -9.14 11.70 0.98
C ASP A 190 -8.86 13.16 0.58
N ASP A 191 -7.57 13.51 0.48
CA ASP A 191 -7.08 14.81 0.01
C ASP A 191 -6.15 14.66 -1.21
N GLN A 192 -5.97 13.44 -1.73
CA GLN A 192 -5.14 13.12 -2.88
C GLN A 192 -5.99 12.58 -4.05
N GLY A 193 -6.81 11.54 -3.81
CA GLY A 193 -7.74 10.95 -4.77
C GLY A 193 -7.51 9.45 -5.08
N HIS A 194 -6.33 8.93 -4.80
CA HIS A 194 -5.93 7.56 -5.09
C HIS A 194 -6.73 6.55 -4.24
N GLY A 195 -6.89 6.81 -2.95
CA GLY A 195 -7.62 5.94 -2.03
C GLY A 195 -9.11 5.92 -2.35
N THR A 196 -9.68 7.03 -2.81
CA THR A 196 -11.04 7.08 -3.37
C THR A 196 -11.17 6.20 -4.61
N HIS A 197 -10.22 6.26 -5.55
CA HIS A 197 -10.24 5.43 -6.74
C HIS A 197 -10.13 3.93 -6.42
N VAL A 198 -9.21 3.57 -5.53
CA VAL A 198 -9.02 2.20 -5.03
C VAL A 198 -10.30 1.70 -4.36
N SER A 199 -10.94 2.54 -3.53
CA SER A 199 -12.18 2.20 -2.84
C SER A 199 -13.33 1.89 -3.79
N GLY A 200 -13.49 2.65 -4.88
CA GLY A 200 -14.54 2.39 -5.87
C GLY A 200 -14.38 1.04 -6.56
N THR A 201 -13.15 0.65 -6.89
CA THR A 201 -12.89 -0.65 -7.51
C THR A 201 -13.23 -1.82 -6.57
N ILE A 202 -13.08 -1.64 -5.25
CA ILE A 202 -13.47 -2.65 -4.26
C ILE A 202 -14.98 -2.63 -4.07
N ALA A 203 -15.56 -1.46 -3.78
CA ALA A 203 -16.79 -1.33 -3.02
C ALA A 203 -17.73 -0.22 -3.52
N ALA A 204 -17.56 0.28 -4.76
CA ALA A 204 -18.60 1.14 -5.32
C ALA A 204 -19.94 0.39 -5.33
N VAL A 205 -20.99 1.06 -4.85
CA VAL A 205 -22.32 0.47 -4.65
C VAL A 205 -22.90 0.00 -5.98
N LYS A 206 -23.71 -1.05 -5.93
CA LYS A 206 -24.49 -1.51 -7.08
C LYS A 206 -25.88 -0.86 -7.05
N ASP A 207 -26.08 0.19 -7.83
CA ASP A 207 -27.34 0.95 -7.87
C ASP A 207 -27.76 1.38 -9.30
N ASN A 208 -27.04 0.93 -10.32
CA ASN A 208 -27.16 1.32 -11.74
C ASN A 208 -26.78 2.78 -12.04
N ASN A 209 -26.10 3.47 -11.13
CA ASN A 209 -25.50 4.78 -11.38
C ASN A 209 -23.98 4.66 -11.26
N GLY A 210 -23.25 5.43 -12.07
CA GLY A 210 -21.80 5.51 -11.90
C GLY A 210 -21.07 4.21 -12.21
N VAL A 211 -20.32 3.70 -11.22
CA VAL A 211 -19.58 2.43 -11.32
C VAL A 211 -19.95 1.48 -10.18
N VAL A 212 -19.78 0.17 -10.39
CA VAL A 212 -19.88 -0.85 -9.34
C VAL A 212 -18.53 -1.49 -9.04
N GLY A 213 -18.25 -1.75 -7.75
CA GLY A 213 -17.05 -2.42 -7.29
C GLY A 213 -17.13 -3.95 -7.42
N VAL A 214 -16.00 -4.63 -7.19
CA VAL A 214 -15.95 -6.11 -7.21
C VAL A 214 -16.82 -6.72 -6.11
N ALA A 215 -16.82 -6.14 -4.91
CA ALA A 215 -17.59 -6.59 -3.75
C ALA A 215 -18.50 -5.44 -3.27
N PRO A 216 -19.62 -5.17 -3.95
CA PRO A 216 -20.36 -3.92 -3.82
C PRO A 216 -21.22 -3.81 -2.55
N ALA A 217 -21.17 -4.79 -1.63
CA ALA A 217 -21.90 -4.77 -0.37
C ALA A 217 -20.99 -4.90 0.87
N VAL A 218 -19.67 -4.75 0.72
CA VAL A 218 -18.74 -4.76 1.85
C VAL A 218 -18.90 -3.56 2.76
N ASP A 219 -18.50 -3.72 4.01
CA ASP A 219 -18.29 -2.61 4.94
C ASP A 219 -16.91 -1.99 4.67
N LEU A 220 -16.89 -0.83 4.03
CA LEU A 220 -15.66 -0.14 3.61
C LEU A 220 -15.12 0.77 4.71
N TYR A 221 -13.82 0.65 5.01
CA TYR A 221 -13.12 1.49 5.98
C TYR A 221 -11.93 2.22 5.36
N GLY A 222 -11.86 3.54 5.56
CA GLY A 222 -10.76 4.36 5.07
C GLY A 222 -9.63 4.49 6.09
N VAL A 223 -8.44 3.96 5.79
CA VAL A 223 -7.28 4.01 6.68
C VAL A 223 -6.21 4.89 6.05
N LYS A 224 -6.22 6.18 6.39
CA LYS A 224 -5.32 7.19 5.83
C LYS A 224 -3.93 7.06 6.46
N VAL A 225 -2.99 6.56 5.68
CA VAL A 225 -1.56 6.45 6.02
C VAL A 225 -0.66 7.21 5.05
N LEU A 226 -1.24 7.78 4.00
CA LEU A 226 -0.57 8.62 3.02
C LEU A 226 -1.20 10.04 3.03
N ASP A 227 -0.36 11.04 2.86
CA ASP A 227 -0.79 12.44 2.79
C ASP A 227 -1.24 12.86 1.38
N LYS A 228 -1.57 14.16 1.22
CA LYS A 228 -2.02 14.76 -0.04
C LYS A 228 -1.08 14.58 -1.24
N ASN A 229 0.18 14.20 -1.00
CA ASN A 229 1.17 13.94 -2.05
C ASN A 229 1.31 12.44 -2.36
N GLY A 230 0.54 11.57 -1.69
CA GLY A 230 0.66 10.11 -1.81
C GLY A 230 1.88 9.55 -1.10
N SER A 231 2.37 10.28 -0.09
CA SER A 231 3.58 9.95 0.65
C SER A 231 3.29 9.68 2.12
N GLY A 232 4.12 8.87 2.76
CA GLY A 232 3.91 8.47 4.15
C GLY A 232 5.14 7.85 4.79
N GLN A 233 5.12 7.80 6.12
CA GLN A 233 6.14 7.13 6.94
C GLN A 233 5.82 5.64 7.08
N TYR A 234 6.84 4.80 7.24
CA TYR A 234 6.64 3.36 7.53
C TYR A 234 5.80 3.18 8.80
N SER A 235 6.04 4.00 9.82
CA SER A 235 5.29 3.94 11.08
C SER A 235 3.80 4.24 10.91
N TRP A 236 3.41 5.05 9.92
CA TRP A 236 2.00 5.35 9.65
C TRP A 236 1.30 4.14 9.05
N ILE A 237 1.97 3.42 8.15
CA ILE A 237 1.46 2.19 7.55
C ILE A 237 1.37 1.10 8.61
N VAL A 238 2.39 0.90 9.43
CA VAL A 238 2.36 -0.06 10.55
C VAL A 238 1.19 0.24 11.49
N ALA A 239 0.98 1.51 11.85
CA ALA A 239 -0.16 1.91 12.67
C ALA A 239 -1.52 1.69 11.98
N GLY A 240 -1.60 1.85 10.65
CA GLY A 240 -2.79 1.55 9.88
C GLY A 240 -3.15 0.07 9.87
N ILE A 241 -2.14 -0.80 9.74
CA ILE A 241 -2.32 -2.26 9.82
C ILE A 241 -2.73 -2.67 11.24
N GLU A 242 -2.07 -2.13 12.28
CA GLU A 242 -2.48 -2.39 13.67
C GLU A 242 -3.94 -2.00 13.92
N TRP A 243 -4.34 -0.82 13.45
CA TRP A 243 -5.72 -0.37 13.60
C TRP A 243 -6.70 -1.34 12.90
N ALA A 244 -6.37 -1.80 11.70
CA ALA A 244 -7.20 -2.75 10.98
C ALA A 244 -7.34 -4.10 11.73
N ILE A 245 -6.25 -4.60 12.32
CA ILE A 245 -6.27 -5.79 13.17
C ILE A 245 -7.17 -5.57 14.39
N GLN A 246 -6.96 -4.48 15.13
CA GLN A 246 -7.69 -4.17 16.35
C GLN A 246 -9.19 -3.94 16.13
N ASN A 247 -9.58 -3.54 14.92
CA ASN A 247 -10.98 -3.31 14.55
C ASN A 247 -11.63 -4.50 13.81
N GLY A 248 -10.93 -5.64 13.75
CA GLY A 248 -11.44 -6.89 13.20
C GLY A 248 -11.75 -6.80 11.71
N MET A 249 -10.89 -6.14 10.94
CA MET A 249 -10.98 -6.16 9.47
C MET A 249 -10.75 -7.58 8.96
N HIS A 250 -11.44 -7.97 7.90
CA HIS A 250 -11.21 -9.27 7.26
C HIS A 250 -10.16 -9.16 6.16
N VAL A 251 -10.16 -8.03 5.45
CA VAL A 251 -9.26 -7.75 4.32
C VAL A 251 -8.65 -6.36 4.46
N ILE A 252 -7.35 -6.25 4.21
CA ILE A 252 -6.60 -5.01 4.05
C ILE A 252 -6.15 -4.91 2.59
N ASN A 253 -6.46 -3.78 1.94
CA ASN A 253 -5.90 -3.40 0.66
C ASN A 253 -4.76 -2.39 0.87
N MET A 254 -3.57 -2.71 0.38
CA MET A 254 -2.41 -1.82 0.32
C MET A 254 -1.98 -1.61 -1.13
N SER A 255 -2.57 -0.60 -1.77
CA SER A 255 -2.22 -0.13 -3.11
C SER A 255 -0.97 0.78 -3.09
N LEU A 256 0.02 0.37 -2.32
CA LEU A 256 1.25 1.09 -2.01
C LEU A 256 2.44 0.15 -2.01
N GLY A 257 3.63 0.67 -2.31
CA GLY A 257 4.86 -0.12 -2.20
C GLY A 257 6.15 0.71 -2.17
N GLY A 258 7.22 0.10 -1.68
CA GLY A 258 8.55 0.68 -1.59
C GLY A 258 9.65 -0.37 -1.76
N GLY A 259 10.86 0.07 -2.09
CA GLY A 259 11.99 -0.83 -2.37
C GLY A 259 12.58 -1.55 -1.15
N SER A 260 12.15 -1.20 0.06
CA SER A 260 12.66 -1.77 1.32
C SER A 260 11.53 -2.01 2.32
N GLY A 261 11.71 -3.00 3.19
CA GLY A 261 10.86 -3.25 4.35
C GLY A 261 11.53 -2.80 5.65
N THR A 262 10.80 -2.86 6.76
CA THR A 262 11.31 -2.67 8.13
C THR A 262 10.96 -3.89 8.97
N GLU A 263 11.65 -4.08 10.10
CA GLU A 263 11.35 -5.20 11.01
C GLU A 263 9.96 -5.02 11.63
N ALA A 264 9.59 -3.79 11.99
CA ALA A 264 8.23 -3.50 12.49
C ALA A 264 7.13 -3.80 11.44
N MET A 265 7.38 -3.51 10.16
CA MET A 265 6.45 -3.86 9.08
C MET A 265 6.33 -5.37 8.92
N LYS A 266 7.45 -6.11 8.97
CA LYS A 266 7.43 -7.57 8.94
C LYS A 266 6.61 -8.14 10.10
N GLN A 267 6.86 -7.69 11.32
CA GLN A 267 6.14 -8.17 12.50
C GLN A 267 4.64 -7.87 12.43
N VAL A 268 4.23 -6.67 11.99
CA VAL A 268 2.80 -6.36 11.88
C VAL A 268 2.10 -7.15 10.78
N MET A 269 2.80 -7.52 9.70
CA MET A 269 2.27 -8.41 8.66
C MET A 269 2.04 -9.82 9.21
N THR A 270 2.98 -10.36 9.99
CA THR A 270 2.80 -11.63 10.70
C THR A 270 1.64 -11.53 11.70
N LYS A 271 1.51 -10.43 12.45
CA LYS A 271 0.39 -10.21 13.38
C LYS A 271 -0.96 -10.11 12.67
N ALA A 272 -1.01 -9.50 11.49
CA ALA A 272 -2.22 -9.48 10.66
C ALA A 272 -2.62 -10.90 10.26
N HIS A 273 -1.65 -11.71 9.84
CA HIS A 273 -1.87 -13.10 9.46
C HIS A 273 -2.39 -13.94 10.64
N GLU A 274 -1.72 -13.87 11.79
CA GLU A 274 -2.10 -14.55 13.04
C GLU A 274 -3.51 -14.14 13.54
N ALA A 275 -3.90 -12.88 13.32
CA ALA A 275 -5.20 -12.36 13.71
C ALA A 275 -6.33 -12.69 12.70
N GLY A 276 -6.05 -13.45 11.64
CA GLY A 276 -7.04 -13.82 10.64
C GLY A 276 -7.29 -12.75 9.55
N VAL A 277 -6.46 -11.70 9.47
CA VAL A 277 -6.64 -10.58 8.55
C VAL A 277 -5.88 -10.81 7.25
N THR A 278 -6.60 -10.89 6.13
CA THR A 278 -5.99 -11.06 4.81
C THR A 278 -5.39 -9.75 4.33
N VAL A 279 -4.12 -9.76 3.93
CA VAL A 279 -3.44 -8.56 3.41
C VAL A 279 -3.14 -8.70 1.93
N VAL A 280 -3.67 -7.78 1.11
CA VAL A 280 -3.49 -7.74 -0.35
C VAL A 280 -2.66 -6.52 -0.71
N CYS A 281 -1.59 -6.71 -1.49
CA CYS A 281 -0.59 -5.68 -1.78
C CYS A 281 -0.30 -5.56 -3.27
N ALA A 282 -0.12 -4.32 -3.75
CA ALA A 282 0.35 -4.05 -5.10
C ALA A 282 1.82 -4.48 -5.28
N ALA A 283 2.14 -5.16 -6.38
CA ALA A 283 3.50 -5.69 -6.60
C ALA A 283 4.57 -4.62 -6.86
N GLY A 284 4.20 -3.45 -7.43
CA GLY A 284 5.13 -2.39 -7.84
C GLY A 284 4.98 -1.99 -9.31
N ASN A 285 5.49 -0.81 -9.66
CA ASN A 285 5.28 -0.16 -10.97
C ASN A 285 6.61 0.20 -11.69
N ASP A 286 7.69 -0.51 -11.36
CA ASP A 286 9.06 -0.23 -11.82
C ASP A 286 9.61 -1.30 -12.78
N SER A 287 8.77 -2.25 -13.19
CA SER A 287 9.15 -3.42 -14.00
C SER A 287 10.22 -4.31 -13.34
N GLY A 288 10.53 -4.08 -12.07
CA GLY A 288 11.57 -4.75 -11.30
C GLY A 288 11.03 -5.91 -10.44
N PRO A 289 11.79 -6.31 -9.40
CA PRO A 289 11.34 -7.27 -8.41
C PRO A 289 10.11 -6.78 -7.63
N VAL A 290 9.34 -7.69 -7.04
CA VAL A 290 8.21 -7.34 -6.15
C VAL A 290 8.66 -6.44 -4.99
N ASN A 291 7.90 -5.37 -4.74
CA ASN A 291 8.16 -4.37 -3.72
C ASN A 291 7.63 -4.78 -2.34
N TYR A 292 8.13 -4.14 -1.28
CA TYR A 292 7.54 -4.27 0.05
C TYR A 292 6.31 -3.35 0.18
N PRO A 293 5.24 -3.76 0.89
CA PRO A 293 5.11 -4.99 1.68
C PRO A 293 4.65 -6.23 0.89
N ALA A 294 4.39 -6.13 -0.43
CA ALA A 294 3.96 -7.28 -1.24
C ALA A 294 4.96 -8.45 -1.24
N LYS A 295 6.24 -8.18 -0.99
CA LYS A 295 7.29 -9.18 -0.89
C LYS A 295 7.23 -10.06 0.37
N TYR A 296 6.50 -9.66 1.41
CA TYR A 296 6.35 -10.48 2.60
C TYR A 296 5.48 -11.72 2.30
N PRO A 297 5.84 -12.94 2.77
CA PRO A 297 5.08 -14.16 2.48
C PRO A 297 3.60 -14.10 2.88
N GLU A 298 3.28 -13.36 3.94
CA GLU A 298 1.93 -13.15 4.45
C GLU A 298 1.05 -12.36 3.46
N ALA A 299 1.65 -11.55 2.57
CA ALA A 299 0.94 -10.74 1.59
C ALA A 299 0.46 -11.55 0.38
N ILE A 300 -0.73 -11.22 -0.11
CA ILE A 300 -1.19 -11.60 -1.45
C ILE A 300 -0.67 -10.52 -2.41
N ALA A 301 0.48 -10.78 -3.04
CA ALA A 301 1.08 -9.87 -4.01
C ALA A 301 0.36 -9.93 -5.36
N VAL A 302 0.02 -8.76 -5.90
CA VAL A 302 -0.82 -8.63 -7.10
C VAL A 302 -0.09 -7.87 -8.21
N SER A 303 0.12 -8.54 -9.34
CA SER A 303 0.61 -7.92 -10.59
C SER A 303 -0.55 -7.37 -11.43
N ALA A 304 -0.23 -6.53 -12.43
CA ALA A 304 -1.21 -5.85 -13.26
C ALA A 304 -1.28 -6.40 -14.68
N SER A 305 -2.50 -6.66 -15.18
CA SER A 305 -2.76 -6.93 -16.60
C SER A 305 -3.46 -5.77 -17.31
N ASP A 306 -3.33 -5.73 -18.63
CA ASP A 306 -4.17 -4.92 -19.51
C ASP A 306 -5.46 -5.66 -19.92
N SER A 307 -6.32 -5.00 -20.68
CA SER A 307 -7.59 -5.55 -21.18
C SER A 307 -7.41 -6.67 -22.21
N SER A 308 -6.21 -6.87 -22.71
CA SER A 308 -5.84 -7.92 -23.66
C SER A 308 -5.14 -9.10 -22.98
N ASP A 309 -5.26 -9.22 -21.65
CA ASP A 309 -4.65 -10.27 -20.83
C ASP A 309 -3.12 -10.32 -20.89
N ARG A 310 -2.48 -9.20 -21.24
CA ARG A 310 -1.01 -9.08 -21.20
C ARG A 310 -0.59 -8.47 -19.87
N ILE A 311 0.58 -8.87 -19.38
CA ILE A 311 1.22 -8.20 -18.24
C ILE A 311 1.48 -6.74 -18.61
N ALA A 312 1.10 -5.81 -17.72
CA ALA A 312 1.38 -4.40 -17.91
C ALA A 312 2.90 -4.15 -17.90
N SER A 313 3.39 -3.28 -18.78
CA SER A 313 4.83 -3.06 -18.96
C SER A 313 5.52 -2.62 -17.66
N PHE A 314 4.84 -1.81 -16.85
CA PHE A 314 5.32 -1.32 -15.56
C PHE A 314 5.24 -2.34 -14.42
N SER A 315 4.49 -3.44 -14.56
CA SER A 315 4.23 -4.33 -13.43
C SER A 315 5.51 -5.00 -12.96
N SER A 316 5.81 -4.87 -11.66
CA SER A 316 6.88 -5.64 -11.01
C SER A 316 6.53 -7.14 -11.02
N ARG A 317 7.57 -7.98 -10.97
CA ARG A 317 7.52 -9.43 -11.20
C ARG A 317 8.36 -10.16 -10.15
N GLY A 318 8.02 -11.41 -9.86
CA GLY A 318 8.78 -12.22 -8.90
C GLY A 318 8.05 -13.50 -8.50
N ALA A 319 8.74 -14.37 -7.77
CA ALA A 319 8.17 -15.61 -7.26
C ALA A 319 7.09 -15.35 -6.19
N GLU A 320 7.06 -14.14 -5.64
CA GLU A 320 6.13 -13.68 -4.62
C GLU A 320 4.73 -13.39 -5.18
N ILE A 321 4.59 -13.18 -6.51
CA ILE A 321 3.29 -12.90 -7.14
C ILE A 321 2.31 -14.05 -6.87
N ALA A 322 1.20 -13.72 -6.22
CA ALA A 322 0.16 -14.69 -5.89
C ALA A 322 -0.84 -14.84 -7.05
N ILE A 323 -1.29 -13.71 -7.60
CA ILE A 323 -2.28 -13.61 -8.68
C ILE A 323 -2.02 -12.34 -9.52
N ILE A 324 -2.61 -12.30 -10.71
CA ILE A 324 -2.66 -11.10 -11.57
C ILE A 324 -4.09 -10.53 -11.58
N ALA A 325 -4.23 -9.22 -11.71
CA ALA A 325 -5.53 -8.56 -11.82
C ALA A 325 -5.51 -7.34 -12.76
N PRO A 326 -6.68 -6.85 -13.21
CA PRO A 326 -6.81 -5.68 -14.08
C PRO A 326 -6.17 -4.43 -13.51
N GLY A 327 -5.17 -3.85 -14.19
CA GLY A 327 -4.42 -2.69 -13.69
C GLY A 327 -4.13 -1.59 -14.71
N VAL A 328 -4.64 -1.68 -15.94
CA VAL A 328 -4.46 -0.65 -16.98
C VAL A 328 -5.81 -0.02 -17.35
N SER A 329 -5.90 1.30 -17.32
CA SER A 329 -7.13 2.04 -17.65
C SER A 329 -8.33 1.55 -16.83
N VAL A 330 -8.13 1.38 -15.53
CA VAL A 330 -9.19 0.99 -14.59
C VAL A 330 -10.01 2.23 -14.27
N TYR A 331 -11.30 2.21 -14.62
CA TYR A 331 -12.25 3.28 -14.37
C TYR A 331 -12.91 3.12 -13.00
N SER A 332 -12.87 4.17 -12.17
CA SER A 332 -13.39 4.14 -10.80
C SER A 332 -13.77 5.54 -10.29
N THR A 333 -14.29 5.60 -9.07
CA THR A 333 -14.70 6.83 -8.35
C THR A 333 -13.56 7.83 -8.21
N LYS A 334 -13.87 9.12 -8.32
CA LYS A 334 -12.90 10.23 -8.22
C LYS A 334 -13.23 11.11 -7.01
N LYS A 335 -12.20 11.53 -6.28
CA LYS A 335 -12.34 12.52 -5.19
C LYS A 335 -12.95 13.83 -5.71
N GLY A 336 -13.94 14.33 -4.98
CA GLY A 336 -14.75 15.49 -5.36
C GLY A 336 -15.92 15.16 -6.28
N GLY A 337 -16.21 13.87 -6.48
CA GLY A 337 -17.29 13.37 -7.33
C GLY A 337 -16.85 12.99 -8.74
N GLY A 338 -17.71 12.22 -9.40
CA GLY A 338 -17.47 11.69 -10.74
C GLY A 338 -16.45 10.56 -10.76
N TYR A 339 -15.86 10.32 -11.92
CA TYR A 339 -15.08 9.11 -12.18
C TYR A 339 -13.83 9.44 -13.00
N THR A 340 -12.81 8.59 -12.91
CA THR A 340 -11.58 8.72 -13.70
C THR A 340 -10.96 7.35 -13.94
N SER A 341 -10.10 7.26 -14.96
CA SER A 341 -9.27 6.10 -15.20
C SER A 341 -7.88 6.28 -14.59
N MET A 342 -7.35 5.23 -13.97
CA MET A 342 -5.95 5.14 -13.52
C MET A 342 -5.31 3.82 -13.94
N SER A 343 -3.98 3.79 -13.97
CA SER A 343 -3.19 2.59 -14.29
C SER A 343 -2.10 2.39 -13.23
N GLY A 344 -1.91 1.13 -12.83
CA GLY A 344 -0.90 0.71 -11.86
C GLY A 344 -1.25 -0.65 -11.25
N THR A 345 -0.27 -1.31 -10.64
CA THR A 345 -0.53 -2.43 -9.71
C THR A 345 -1.40 -1.99 -8.54
N SER A 346 -1.39 -0.70 -8.21
CA SER A 346 -2.34 -0.04 -7.30
C SER A 346 -3.81 -0.14 -7.73
N MET A 347 -4.09 -0.34 -9.02
CA MET A 347 -5.45 -0.55 -9.55
C MET A 347 -5.77 -2.06 -9.73
N ALA A 348 -4.76 -2.91 -9.83
CA ALA A 348 -4.91 -4.36 -9.79
C ALA A 348 -5.21 -4.87 -8.37
N CYS A 349 -4.50 -4.34 -7.38
CA CYS A 349 -4.66 -4.65 -5.96
C CYS A 349 -6.12 -4.58 -5.46
N PRO A 350 -6.92 -3.53 -5.73
CA PRO A 350 -8.31 -3.45 -5.28
C PRO A 350 -9.24 -4.47 -5.94
N HIS A 351 -8.96 -4.92 -7.17
CA HIS A 351 -9.72 -6.04 -7.74
C HIS A 351 -9.50 -7.30 -6.92
N ALA A 352 -8.24 -7.61 -6.57
CA ALA A 352 -7.88 -8.75 -5.74
C ALA A 352 -8.42 -8.62 -4.29
N ALA A 353 -8.42 -7.41 -3.72
CA ALA A 353 -9.01 -7.17 -2.39
C ALA A 353 -10.53 -7.37 -2.40
N GLY A 354 -11.24 -6.93 -3.44
CA GLY A 354 -12.65 -7.24 -3.63
C GLY A 354 -12.91 -8.74 -3.78
N LEU A 355 -12.09 -9.45 -4.57
CA LEU A 355 -12.17 -10.91 -4.69
C LEU A 355 -11.91 -11.62 -3.37
N ALA A 356 -10.94 -11.15 -2.58
CA ALA A 356 -10.69 -11.65 -1.23
C ALA A 356 -11.92 -11.45 -0.33
N ALA A 357 -12.59 -10.31 -0.42
CA ALA A 357 -13.82 -10.06 0.31
C ALA A 357 -14.98 -10.97 -0.13
N LEU A 358 -15.10 -11.26 -1.42
CA LEU A 358 -16.06 -12.26 -1.93
C LEU A 358 -15.73 -13.67 -1.42
N ALA A 359 -14.45 -14.05 -1.35
CA ALA A 359 -14.05 -15.33 -0.78
C ALA A 359 -14.41 -15.43 0.71
N VAL A 360 -14.16 -14.37 1.50
CA VAL A 360 -14.61 -14.31 2.91
C VAL A 360 -16.12 -14.42 3.00
N GLY A 361 -16.86 -13.69 2.16
CA GLY A 361 -18.32 -13.74 2.08
C GLY A 361 -18.89 -15.10 1.66
N ALA A 362 -18.08 -15.96 1.03
CA ALA A 362 -18.39 -17.34 0.68
C ALA A 362 -17.92 -18.36 1.74
N GLY A 363 -17.41 -17.89 2.89
CA GLY A 363 -17.00 -18.72 4.02
C GLY A 363 -15.49 -19.04 4.09
N ALA A 364 -14.63 -18.31 3.38
CA ALA A 364 -13.19 -18.42 3.60
C ALA A 364 -12.78 -17.69 4.90
N GLU A 365 -12.32 -18.45 5.90
CA GLU A 365 -11.89 -17.92 7.18
C GLU A 365 -10.36 -17.83 7.26
N GLY A 366 -9.87 -16.60 7.41
CA GLY A 366 -8.45 -16.31 7.56
C GLY A 366 -7.65 -16.29 6.24
N PRO A 367 -6.40 -15.80 6.28
CA PRO A 367 -5.62 -15.47 5.09
C PRO A 367 -5.28 -16.68 4.22
N ASP A 368 -5.04 -17.83 4.83
CA ASP A 368 -4.65 -19.04 4.11
C ASP A 368 -5.83 -19.62 3.32
N ALA A 369 -7.03 -19.65 3.93
CA ALA A 369 -8.25 -20.06 3.24
C ALA A 369 -8.61 -19.10 2.10
N VAL A 370 -8.49 -17.79 2.34
CA VAL A 370 -8.73 -16.78 1.31
C VAL A 370 -7.73 -16.94 0.16
N ARG A 371 -6.42 -17.06 0.44
CA ARG A 371 -5.40 -17.29 -0.58
C ARG A 371 -5.67 -18.57 -1.36
N ALA A 372 -6.07 -19.66 -0.70
CA ALA A 372 -6.40 -20.92 -1.35
C ALA A 372 -7.63 -20.77 -2.28
N ALA A 373 -8.70 -20.11 -1.81
CA ALA A 373 -9.90 -19.86 -2.60
C ALA A 373 -9.59 -19.03 -3.87
N LEU A 374 -8.79 -17.97 -3.74
CA LEU A 374 -8.37 -17.15 -4.88
C LEU A 374 -7.54 -17.96 -5.89
N LYS A 375 -6.58 -18.76 -5.42
CA LYS A 375 -5.76 -19.61 -6.30
C LYS A 375 -6.60 -20.68 -7.00
N ALA A 376 -7.55 -21.30 -6.31
CA ALA A 376 -8.44 -22.30 -6.90
C ALA A 376 -9.38 -21.70 -7.96
N ALA A 377 -9.78 -20.43 -7.80
CA ALA A 377 -10.60 -19.69 -8.74
C ALA A 377 -9.80 -19.03 -9.89
N ALA A 378 -8.45 -19.07 -9.83
CA ALA A 378 -7.59 -18.45 -10.83
C ALA A 378 -7.48 -19.27 -12.12
N VAL A 379 -7.37 -18.55 -13.24
CA VAL A 379 -7.11 -19.12 -14.57
C VAL A 379 -5.83 -18.50 -15.10
N PRO A 380 -4.79 -19.31 -15.40
CA PRO A 380 -3.56 -18.80 -16.01
C PRO A 380 -3.86 -18.11 -17.34
N LEU A 381 -3.38 -16.88 -17.48
CA LEU A 381 -3.39 -16.13 -18.73
C LEU A 381 -2.35 -16.73 -19.69
N PRO A 382 -2.65 -16.76 -21.00
CA PRO A 382 -1.75 -17.33 -21.99
C PRO A 382 -0.45 -16.53 -22.08
N ASN A 383 0.65 -17.22 -22.35
CA ASN A 383 1.98 -16.62 -22.59
C ASN A 383 2.59 -15.84 -21.40
N LEU A 384 2.06 -15.98 -20.18
CA LEU A 384 2.64 -15.38 -18.97
C LEU A 384 3.27 -16.45 -18.06
N LYS A 385 4.41 -16.13 -17.45
CA LYS A 385 5.11 -17.04 -16.53
C LYS A 385 4.51 -16.95 -15.12
N PRO A 386 4.72 -17.96 -14.25
CA PRO A 386 4.33 -17.85 -12.84
C PRO A 386 4.89 -16.61 -12.14
N THR A 387 6.08 -16.15 -12.51
CA THR A 387 6.68 -14.92 -11.97
C THR A 387 5.97 -13.63 -12.41
N ASP A 388 5.14 -13.70 -13.45
CA ASP A 388 4.32 -12.58 -13.93
C ASP A 388 2.92 -12.60 -13.32
N GLN A 389 2.35 -13.78 -13.11
CA GLN A 389 0.92 -13.92 -12.82
C GLN A 389 0.54 -14.80 -11.62
N GLY A 390 1.50 -15.45 -10.96
CA GLY A 390 1.23 -16.41 -9.90
C GLY A 390 0.30 -17.53 -10.39
N ALA A 391 -0.83 -17.72 -9.71
CA ALA A 391 -1.86 -18.69 -10.11
C ALA A 391 -2.70 -18.25 -11.32
N GLY A 392 -2.56 -17.00 -11.77
CA GLY A 392 -3.33 -16.44 -12.87
C GLY A 392 -4.39 -15.43 -12.42
N LEU A 393 -5.33 -15.15 -13.32
CA LEU A 393 -6.40 -14.19 -13.09
C LEU A 393 -7.61 -14.89 -12.46
N VAL A 394 -8.04 -14.38 -11.31
CA VAL A 394 -9.19 -14.92 -10.58
C VAL A 394 -10.50 -14.67 -11.33
N ASN A 395 -11.32 -15.72 -11.45
CA ASN A 395 -12.70 -15.64 -11.91
C ASN A 395 -13.64 -15.78 -10.69
N ALA A 396 -14.31 -14.71 -10.29
CA ALA A 396 -15.14 -14.68 -9.08
C ALA A 396 -16.29 -15.70 -9.13
N GLY A 397 -16.85 -15.99 -10.31
CA GLY A 397 -17.86 -17.04 -10.47
C GLY A 397 -17.36 -18.47 -10.23
N LYS A 398 -16.05 -18.66 -10.02
CA LYS A 398 -15.46 -19.93 -9.55
C LYS A 398 -15.19 -19.96 -8.05
N ILE A 399 -15.40 -18.85 -7.33
CA ILE A 399 -15.40 -18.85 -5.87
C ILE A 399 -16.64 -19.63 -5.42
N LYS A 400 -16.42 -20.67 -4.61
CA LYS A 400 -17.48 -21.56 -4.12
C LYS A 400 -17.64 -21.36 -2.62
N GLU A 401 -18.82 -21.72 -2.13
CA GLU A 401 -19.03 -21.88 -0.69
C GLU A 401 -18.03 -22.88 -0.11
N ASN A 402 -17.47 -22.56 1.05
CA ASN A 402 -16.76 -23.54 1.86
C ASN A 402 -17.76 -24.49 2.54
N ALA A 403 -18.42 -25.33 1.76
CA ALA A 403 -19.06 -26.53 2.30
C ALA A 403 -17.97 -27.58 2.54
N LEU A 404 -17.34 -27.56 3.73
CA LEU A 404 -16.63 -28.71 4.29
C LEU A 404 -15.55 -29.36 3.39
N TRP A 405 -14.63 -28.59 2.79
CA TRP A 405 -13.39 -29.15 2.22
C TRP A 405 -12.48 -29.84 3.26
N TYR A 406 -12.89 -29.91 4.52
CA TYR A 406 -12.18 -30.57 5.62
C TYR A 406 -12.50 -32.07 5.78
N TYR A 407 -13.45 -32.65 5.01
CA TYR A 407 -13.84 -34.06 5.17
C TYR A 407 -13.34 -35.05 4.11
N GLU A 408 -12.67 -34.62 3.04
CA GLU A 408 -12.22 -35.54 1.96
C GLU A 408 -10.71 -35.70 1.80
N ILE A 409 -9.90 -35.25 2.78
CA ILE A 409 -8.48 -35.62 2.85
C ILE A 409 -8.14 -36.08 4.28
N LYS A 410 -8.54 -37.32 4.60
CA LYS A 410 -7.88 -38.16 5.61
C LYS A 410 -7.72 -39.56 5.06
#